data_AF-A0A1H6JTN9-F1
#
_entry.id   AF-A0A1H6JTN9-F1
#
_cell.length_a   1.000
_cell.length_b   1.000
_cell.length_c   1.000
_cell.angle_alpha   90.00
_cell.angle_beta   90.00
_cell.angle_gamma   90.00
#
_symmetry.space_group_name_H-M   'P 1'
#
loop_
_entity.id
_entity.type
_entity.pdbx_description
1 polymer ?
#
loop_
_entity_poly.entity_id
_entity_poly.type
_entity_poly.pdbx_seq_one_letter_code
_entity_poly.pdbx_strand_id
1 'polypeptide(L)'
;MKKKIMSIIAAAAMVLGGASALPANADSPALVETAAKSFSYKGMTFDEAVQGISGNYVWLSGGKDKATPDWRFNRSLITLDENNKTHIIDIESVVTAIKVEEGAVLPYEDIKAAVEAENLKMPVFRKNGKEYEIVSATSREAYDYTLELVKACPEVTAIEMHYKVYENKNYVGIDSAYYSGDMTAAEFTEKYPEFKEHKGMIEGMLCFSYEGDYNKLYEVLSNMQSNGDKLDFNCSMTELAYISPVTYYCNEPILIDSTMGDANIDGYVDLSDSIMIMQSLANPDKYGISADGGITAQGQVNGDTDGNGLTNNDAREIQMSLLGLGSVPIPQKDDDITLINYDYVDFTDEDNNFKVMFNDKEYINSGASLGLSAIGEELGEYEVLDREKNGSTGKVFALNDISTELAVAVQYSGSNNYHVYRNVWYQPQTIGQIIDDFDLENTLSINDVYYYEYKPTHRNEKYRADEKYIWDTIFGDRDISTSSNFDDYTQSISQIDRTENYCILEIGCDLQFLGRYSFAIKVYQNGTVFTNMVERGTTFHISEEKAQELIEKYSSQS
;
A
#
# COMPACT_ATOMS: atom_id res chain seq x y z
N MET A 1 25.42 -31.57 27.31
CA MET A 1 24.44 -32.67 27.09
C MET A 1 23.05 -32.10 27.31
N LYS A 2 22.18 -32.13 26.26
CA LYS A 2 20.74 -31.70 26.18
C LYS A 2 20.48 -30.17 26.28
N LYS A 3 20.20 -29.42 25.20
CA LYS A 3 19.08 -29.32 24.22
C LYS A 3 17.86 -28.48 24.71
N LYS A 4 17.43 -27.56 23.81
CA LYS A 4 16.08 -27.01 23.54
C LYS A 4 15.61 -25.86 24.47
N ILE A 5 15.01 -24.73 24.05
CA ILE A 5 14.10 -24.40 22.92
C ILE A 5 14.10 -22.85 22.65
N MET A 6 13.76 -22.45 21.42
CA MET A 6 13.45 -21.08 20.92
C MET A 6 12.16 -20.44 21.49
N SER A 7 12.06 -19.11 21.45
CA SER A 7 10.91 -18.25 21.01
C SER A 7 11.36 -16.78 21.18
N ILE A 8 11.44 -15.88 20.18
CA ILE A 8 10.49 -15.32 19.18
C ILE A 8 9.52 -14.26 19.76
N ILE A 9 9.67 -13.01 19.26
CA ILE A 9 8.73 -11.85 19.15
C ILE A 9 8.43 -10.96 20.38
N ALA A 10 8.84 -9.70 20.29
CA ALA A 10 8.08 -8.46 20.58
C ALA A 10 8.91 -7.27 20.03
N ALA A 11 8.55 -6.63 18.91
CA ALA A 11 7.54 -5.57 18.78
C ALA A 11 7.92 -4.29 19.55
N ALA A 12 7.99 -3.17 18.83
CA ALA A 12 7.92 -1.78 19.30
C ALA A 12 8.08 -1.59 20.82
N ALA A 13 9.32 -1.55 21.29
CA ALA A 13 9.59 -1.13 22.66
C ALA A 13 9.67 0.40 22.69
N MET A 14 8.54 1.07 22.98
CA MET A 14 8.58 2.34 23.71
C MET A 14 9.28 2.05 25.04
N VAL A 15 10.59 2.29 25.12
CA VAL A 15 11.32 2.24 26.39
C VAL A 15 11.23 3.63 27.02
N LEU A 16 10.20 3.82 27.84
CA LEU A 16 10.24 4.85 28.88
C LEU A 16 11.25 4.40 29.95
N GLY A 17 12.45 5.00 29.91
CA GLY A 17 13.40 5.04 31.03
C GLY A 17 14.62 4.12 30.91
N GLY A 18 15.80 4.75 30.95
CA GLY A 18 17.07 4.14 31.40
C GLY A 18 17.94 3.52 30.29
N ALA A 19 19.00 4.23 29.91
CA ALA A 19 19.99 3.80 28.92
C ALA A 19 20.73 2.48 29.26
N SER A 20 21.03 1.67 28.23
CA SER A 20 22.27 0.89 28.17
C SER A 20 22.63 0.45 26.73
N ALA A 21 23.74 1.04 26.24
CA ALA A 21 24.74 0.63 25.23
C ALA A 21 24.40 -0.28 24.03
N LEU A 22 24.82 0.16 22.83
CA LEU A 22 25.08 -0.68 21.65
C LEU A 22 26.59 -0.61 21.27
N PRO A 23 27.24 -1.74 20.92
CA PRO A 23 28.65 -1.79 20.55
C PRO A 23 28.91 -1.41 19.07
N ALA A 24 30.20 -1.18 18.79
CA ALA A 24 30.77 -0.42 17.70
C ALA A 24 30.86 -1.10 16.30
N ASN A 25 31.05 -0.20 15.32
CA ASN A 25 31.61 -0.31 13.97
C ASN A 25 30.70 -0.72 12.81
N ALA A 26 30.50 0.23 11.87
CA ALA A 26 30.70 0.00 10.44
C ALA A 26 30.84 1.35 9.69
N ASP A 27 32.08 1.72 9.37
CA ASP A 27 32.37 2.70 8.32
C ASP A 27 31.91 2.13 6.97
N SER A 28 31.01 2.81 6.25
CA SER A 28 30.97 2.68 4.78
C SER A 28 30.35 3.90 4.09
N PRO A 29 31.16 4.70 3.36
CA PRO A 29 30.72 5.87 2.59
C PRO A 29 29.86 5.59 1.34
N ALA A 30 29.45 4.35 1.08
CA ALA A 30 28.84 3.94 -0.19
C ALA A 30 27.32 4.24 -0.32
N LEU A 31 26.63 4.62 0.75
CA LEU A 31 25.16 4.66 0.79
C LEU A 31 24.53 5.99 0.32
N VAL A 32 25.34 7.04 0.11
CA VAL A 32 24.83 8.40 -0.22
C VAL A 32 24.54 8.54 -1.73
N GLU A 33 25.15 7.73 -2.59
CA GLU A 33 24.96 7.83 -4.05
C GLU A 33 23.70 7.08 -4.55
N THR A 34 23.13 6.17 -3.74
CA THR A 34 22.02 5.29 -4.16
C THR A 34 20.64 5.93 -3.98
N ALA A 35 20.48 6.95 -3.13
CA ALA A 35 19.18 7.57 -2.83
C ALA A 35 18.61 8.43 -3.98
N ALA A 36 19.40 8.72 -5.01
CA ALA A 36 19.02 9.62 -6.11
C ALA A 36 18.51 8.90 -7.37
N LYS A 37 18.19 7.60 -7.30
CA LYS A 37 17.66 6.84 -8.45
C LYS A 37 16.54 5.91 -8.00
N SER A 38 15.30 6.34 -8.18
CA SER A 38 14.18 5.44 -8.40
C SER A 38 14.51 4.64 -9.65
N PHE A 39 14.96 3.41 -9.49
CA PHE A 39 15.23 2.56 -10.63
C PHE A 39 13.96 1.81 -10.97
N SER A 40 13.32 2.21 -12.07
CA SER A 40 12.36 1.36 -12.74
C SER A 40 13.09 0.21 -13.43
N TYR A 41 13.34 -0.86 -12.69
CA TYR A 41 13.84 -2.08 -13.30
C TYR A 41 12.67 -2.84 -13.95
N LYS A 42 12.34 -2.49 -15.20
CA LYS A 42 11.41 -3.28 -16.02
C LYS A 42 11.92 -4.73 -16.07
N GLY A 43 11.07 -5.71 -15.73
CA GLY A 43 11.35 -7.15 -15.90
C GLY A 43 12.00 -7.89 -14.72
N MET A 44 12.03 -7.31 -13.51
CA MET A 44 12.54 -7.97 -12.31
C MET A 44 11.45 -8.79 -11.60
N THR A 45 11.77 -10.01 -11.17
CA THR A 45 10.90 -10.85 -10.33
C THR A 45 10.88 -10.37 -8.88
N PHE A 46 9.90 -10.81 -8.09
CA PHE A 46 9.84 -10.46 -6.67
C PHE A 46 11.11 -10.90 -5.91
N ASP A 47 11.61 -12.11 -6.21
CA ASP A 47 12.78 -12.67 -5.56
C ASP A 47 14.07 -11.92 -5.94
N GLU A 48 14.20 -11.49 -7.21
CA GLU A 48 15.33 -10.65 -7.65
C GLU A 48 15.32 -9.28 -6.96
N ALA A 49 14.14 -8.69 -6.71
CA ALA A 49 14.04 -7.43 -5.97
C ALA A 49 14.49 -7.61 -4.51
N VAL A 50 14.03 -8.68 -3.85
CA VAL A 50 14.44 -9.03 -2.48
C VAL A 50 15.95 -9.31 -2.43
N GLN A 51 16.49 -10.00 -3.42
CA GLN A 51 17.93 -10.27 -3.55
C GLN A 51 18.73 -8.98 -3.82
N GLY A 52 18.20 -8.07 -4.62
CA GLY A 52 18.78 -6.75 -4.86
C GLY A 52 18.88 -5.91 -3.57
N ILE A 53 17.93 -6.07 -2.65
CA ILE A 53 17.93 -5.41 -1.34
C ILE A 53 18.85 -6.13 -0.35
N SER A 54 18.76 -7.46 -0.28
CA SER A 54 19.31 -8.25 0.83
C SER A 54 20.60 -9.00 0.49
N GLY A 55 21.08 -8.94 -0.75
CA GLY A 55 22.18 -9.78 -1.23
C GLY A 55 21.84 -11.27 -1.13
N ASN A 56 22.75 -12.09 -0.62
CA ASN A 56 22.40 -13.46 -0.23
C ASN A 56 21.73 -13.43 1.14
N TYR A 57 20.52 -13.98 1.22
CA TYR A 57 19.69 -13.85 2.42
C TYR A 57 18.99 -15.14 2.84
N VAL A 58 18.49 -15.14 4.08
CA VAL A 58 17.50 -16.09 4.59
C VAL A 58 16.25 -15.35 5.09
N TRP A 59 15.08 -15.97 4.95
CA TRP A 59 13.84 -15.42 5.47
C TRP A 59 13.78 -15.52 7.01
N LEU A 60 13.49 -14.41 7.67
CA LEU A 60 13.23 -14.37 9.11
C LEU A 60 11.74 -14.27 9.43
N SER A 61 11.00 -13.48 8.63
CA SER A 61 9.56 -13.30 8.80
C SER A 61 8.90 -12.90 7.48
N GLY A 62 7.73 -13.48 7.22
CA GLY A 62 7.00 -13.28 5.98
C GLY A 62 7.54 -14.12 4.83
N GLY A 63 7.02 -13.84 3.63
CA GLY A 63 7.37 -14.50 2.37
C GLY A 63 6.49 -13.96 1.24
N LYS A 64 6.80 -14.35 -0.01
CA LYS A 64 6.03 -13.98 -1.21
C LYS A 64 4.54 -14.35 -1.08
N ASP A 65 4.23 -15.42 -0.37
CA ASP A 65 2.87 -15.91 -0.07
C ASP A 65 2.00 -14.90 0.69
N LYS A 66 2.60 -13.87 1.28
CA LYS A 66 1.90 -12.78 1.99
C LYS A 66 1.80 -11.49 1.17
N ALA A 67 2.41 -11.45 0.00
CA ALA A 67 2.44 -10.29 -0.88
C ALA A 67 1.24 -10.34 -1.84
N THR A 68 0.05 -10.01 -1.34
CA THR A 68 -1.22 -10.10 -2.09
C THR A 68 -2.21 -9.00 -1.66
N PRO A 69 -3.25 -8.70 -2.48
CA PRO A 69 -4.14 -7.54 -2.26
C PRO A 69 -5.08 -7.65 -1.04
N ASP A 70 -5.17 -8.81 -0.39
CA ASP A 70 -6.12 -9.12 0.67
C ASP A 70 -5.72 -8.68 2.09
N TRP A 71 -4.53 -8.09 2.27
CA TRP A 71 -3.93 -8.00 3.60
C TRP A 71 -3.88 -6.59 4.21
N ARG A 72 -4.28 -6.50 5.49
CA ARG A 72 -4.52 -5.26 6.26
C ARG A 72 -3.49 -4.91 7.35
N PHE A 73 -2.51 -5.77 7.71
CA PHE A 73 -1.54 -5.44 8.79
C PHE A 73 -0.15 -6.11 8.62
N ASN A 74 0.92 -5.32 8.44
CA ASN A 74 2.31 -5.73 8.12
C ASN A 74 2.55 -6.14 6.66
N ARG A 75 2.83 -5.13 5.82
CA ARG A 75 3.48 -5.27 4.53
C ARG A 75 5.02 -5.38 4.63
N SER A 76 5.53 -5.53 5.84
CA SER A 76 6.96 -5.65 6.14
C SER A 76 7.39 -7.12 6.17
N LEU A 77 8.33 -7.47 5.28
CA LEU A 77 9.04 -8.73 5.25
C LEU A 77 10.41 -8.55 5.90
N ILE A 78 10.96 -9.62 6.49
CA ILE A 78 12.25 -9.55 7.17
C ILE A 78 13.18 -10.62 6.63
N THR A 79 14.35 -10.20 6.18
CA THR A 79 15.45 -11.07 5.74
C THR A 79 16.69 -10.84 6.59
N LEU A 80 17.59 -11.82 6.62
CA LEU A 80 18.91 -11.73 7.22
C LEU A 80 19.96 -12.06 6.15
N ASP A 81 20.89 -11.15 5.91
CA ASP A 81 21.95 -11.36 4.93
C ASP A 81 23.11 -12.21 5.48
N GLU A 82 24.04 -12.57 4.59
CA GLU A 82 25.26 -13.31 4.91
C GLU A 82 26.22 -12.60 5.90
N ASN A 83 26.05 -11.30 6.13
CA ASN A 83 26.81 -10.49 7.08
C ASN A 83 26.10 -10.34 8.44
N ASN A 84 24.96 -11.01 8.64
CA ASN A 84 24.06 -10.86 9.79
C ASN A 84 23.37 -9.48 9.88
N LYS A 85 23.29 -8.72 8.78
CA LYS A 85 22.44 -7.53 8.69
C LYS A 85 20.99 -7.98 8.48
N THR A 86 20.09 -7.44 9.30
CA THR A 86 18.64 -7.60 9.09
C THR A 86 18.16 -6.54 8.12
N HIS A 87 17.35 -6.95 7.15
CA HIS A 87 16.65 -6.04 6.24
C HIS A 87 15.15 -6.12 6.50
N ILE A 88 14.50 -4.97 6.55
CA ILE A 88 13.04 -4.86 6.58
C ILE A 88 12.64 -4.39 5.20
N ILE A 89 11.84 -5.19 4.50
CA ILE A 89 11.38 -4.92 3.14
C ILE A 89 9.91 -4.60 3.23
N ASP A 90 9.53 -3.36 2.96
CA ASP A 90 8.14 -2.93 2.96
C ASP A 90 7.57 -3.02 1.54
N ILE A 91 6.38 -3.61 1.43
CA ILE A 91 5.59 -3.61 0.20
C ILE A 91 4.70 -2.36 0.24
N GLU A 92 5.00 -1.38 -0.59
CA GLU A 92 4.20 -0.16 -0.70
C GLU A 92 2.87 -0.45 -1.41
N SER A 93 2.91 -1.18 -2.53
CA SER A 93 1.73 -1.60 -3.28
C SER A 93 1.87 -3.02 -3.81
N VAL A 94 0.73 -3.69 -3.95
CA VAL A 94 0.59 -4.98 -4.63
C VAL A 94 -0.75 -4.98 -5.37
N VAL A 95 -0.73 -5.33 -6.65
CA VAL A 95 -1.93 -5.44 -7.49
C VAL A 95 -1.87 -6.72 -8.31
N THR A 96 -3.03 -7.29 -8.61
CA THR A 96 -3.16 -8.44 -9.53
C THR A 96 -3.69 -7.94 -10.86
N ALA A 97 -2.81 -7.75 -11.83
CA ALA A 97 -3.12 -7.40 -13.20
C ALA A 97 -3.66 -8.62 -13.95
N ILE A 98 -4.75 -8.41 -14.68
CA ILE A 98 -5.52 -9.40 -15.43
C ILE A 98 -5.62 -8.89 -16.86
N LYS A 99 -4.99 -9.62 -17.78
CA LYS A 99 -5.02 -9.33 -19.20
C LYS A 99 -6.12 -10.16 -19.85
N VAL A 100 -6.90 -9.52 -20.72
CA VAL A 100 -7.93 -10.19 -21.51
C VAL A 100 -7.66 -10.03 -23.01
N GLU A 101 -8.24 -10.89 -23.82
CA GLU A 101 -8.23 -10.78 -25.29
C GLU A 101 -8.69 -9.38 -25.76
N GLU A 102 -8.18 -8.92 -26.90
CA GLU A 102 -8.51 -7.58 -27.41
C GLU A 102 -10.00 -7.45 -27.72
N GLY A 103 -10.63 -6.42 -27.14
CA GLY A 103 -12.07 -6.20 -27.27
C GLY A 103 -12.93 -7.06 -26.35
N ALA A 104 -12.35 -8.02 -25.65
CA ALA A 104 -13.04 -8.79 -24.63
C ALA A 104 -13.26 -7.96 -23.36
N VAL A 105 -14.29 -8.35 -22.62
CA VAL A 105 -14.67 -7.72 -21.35
C VAL A 105 -14.71 -8.82 -20.32
N LEU A 106 -13.95 -8.65 -19.23
CA LEU A 106 -14.01 -9.57 -18.11
C LEU A 106 -15.47 -9.62 -17.59
N PRO A 107 -16.05 -10.80 -17.36
CA PRO A 107 -17.44 -10.94 -16.91
C PRO A 107 -17.60 -10.56 -15.42
N TYR A 108 -17.35 -9.28 -15.09
CA TYR A 108 -17.27 -8.77 -13.73
C TYR A 108 -18.54 -9.03 -12.91
N GLU A 109 -19.72 -8.82 -13.50
CA GLU A 109 -21.00 -9.03 -12.80
C GLU A 109 -21.25 -10.50 -12.45
N ASP A 110 -20.82 -11.43 -13.31
CA ASP A 110 -20.95 -12.87 -13.06
C ASP A 110 -19.97 -13.33 -11.97
N ILE A 111 -18.73 -12.83 -12.02
CA ILE A 111 -17.72 -13.07 -10.98
C ILE A 111 -18.22 -12.52 -9.64
N LYS A 112 -18.72 -11.28 -9.60
CA LYS A 112 -19.27 -10.66 -8.39
C LYS A 112 -20.41 -11.48 -7.81
N ALA A 113 -21.37 -11.88 -8.64
CA ALA A 113 -22.50 -12.68 -8.21
C ALA A 113 -22.05 -14.03 -7.61
N ALA A 114 -21.04 -14.68 -8.19
CA ALA A 114 -20.47 -15.91 -7.65
C ALA A 114 -19.76 -15.71 -6.31
N VAL A 115 -18.98 -14.64 -6.16
CA VAL A 115 -18.29 -14.30 -4.88
C VAL A 115 -19.31 -14.02 -3.78
N GLU A 116 -20.34 -13.22 -4.08
CA GLU A 116 -21.37 -12.86 -3.10
C GLU A 116 -22.24 -14.07 -2.71
N ALA A 117 -22.45 -15.04 -3.61
CA ALA A 117 -23.16 -16.28 -3.31
C ALA A 117 -22.46 -17.15 -2.25
N GLU A 118 -21.14 -17.06 -2.15
CA GLU A 118 -20.34 -17.71 -1.10
C GLU A 118 -20.31 -16.89 0.21
N ASN A 119 -21.10 -15.81 0.32
CA ASN A 119 -21.07 -14.85 1.43
C ASN A 119 -19.71 -14.16 1.61
N LEU A 120 -18.93 -14.06 0.53
CA LEU A 120 -17.67 -13.32 0.49
C LEU A 120 -17.91 -11.92 -0.06
N LYS A 121 -17.08 -10.96 0.35
CA LYS A 121 -17.13 -9.60 -0.17
C LYS A 121 -16.26 -9.50 -1.41
N MET A 122 -16.84 -9.06 -2.52
CA MET A 122 -16.16 -8.92 -3.81
C MET A 122 -14.88 -8.07 -3.68
N PRO A 123 -13.72 -8.57 -4.12
CA PRO A 123 -12.51 -7.77 -4.24
C PRO A 123 -12.70 -6.53 -5.11
N VAL A 124 -11.88 -5.52 -4.85
CA VAL A 124 -11.92 -4.26 -5.59
C VAL A 124 -11.21 -4.44 -6.92
N PHE A 125 -11.98 -4.31 -8.00
CA PHE A 125 -11.46 -4.24 -9.36
C PHE A 125 -11.33 -2.80 -9.79
N ARG A 126 -10.26 -2.49 -10.53
CA ARG A 126 -10.20 -1.31 -11.38
C ARG A 126 -9.83 -1.70 -12.80
N LYS A 127 -10.11 -0.82 -13.75
CA LYS A 127 -9.64 -0.95 -15.12
C LYS A 127 -8.43 -0.02 -15.30
N ASN A 128 -7.29 -0.58 -15.68
CA ASN A 128 -6.05 0.16 -15.93
C ASN A 128 -5.64 -0.02 -17.39
N GLY A 129 -5.90 0.99 -18.23
CA GLY A 129 -5.69 0.88 -19.68
C GLY A 129 -6.45 -0.30 -20.31
N LYS A 130 -5.70 -1.28 -20.81
CA LYS A 130 -6.22 -2.51 -21.44
C LYS A 130 -6.45 -3.66 -20.44
N GLU A 131 -6.05 -3.49 -19.18
CA GLU A 131 -6.05 -4.54 -18.17
C GLU A 131 -7.14 -4.30 -17.10
N TYR A 132 -7.54 -5.36 -16.42
CA TYR A 132 -8.29 -5.30 -15.17
C TYR A 132 -7.32 -5.56 -14.02
N GLU A 133 -7.53 -4.93 -12.87
CA GLU A 133 -6.65 -5.11 -11.72
C GLU A 133 -7.46 -5.37 -10.46
N ILE A 134 -7.10 -6.42 -9.71
CA ILE A 134 -7.53 -6.58 -8.33
C ILE A 134 -6.56 -5.79 -7.45
N VAL A 135 -7.05 -4.72 -6.82
CA VAL A 135 -6.21 -3.79 -6.04
C VAL A 135 -6.37 -3.96 -4.54
N SER A 136 -7.45 -4.59 -4.10
CA SER A 136 -7.68 -4.90 -2.70
C SER A 136 -8.70 -6.02 -2.55
N ALA A 137 -8.58 -6.81 -1.48
CA ALA A 137 -9.64 -7.69 -1.02
C ALA A 137 -9.78 -7.60 0.50
N THR A 138 -10.96 -7.90 1.02
CA THR A 138 -11.21 -7.83 2.48
C THR A 138 -10.77 -9.10 3.23
N SER A 139 -10.50 -10.20 2.52
CA SER A 139 -9.98 -11.44 3.08
C SER A 139 -9.22 -12.26 2.03
N ARG A 140 -8.28 -13.10 2.49
CA ARG A 140 -7.56 -14.10 1.68
C ARG A 140 -8.52 -14.98 0.90
N GLU A 141 -9.57 -15.45 1.57
CA GLU A 141 -10.59 -16.32 0.98
C GLU A 141 -11.35 -15.63 -0.17
N ALA A 142 -11.73 -14.36 0.00
CA ALA A 142 -12.37 -13.59 -1.06
C ALA A 142 -11.43 -13.38 -2.25
N TYR A 143 -10.15 -13.07 -2.00
CA TYR A 143 -9.15 -12.92 -3.05
C TYR A 143 -8.91 -14.23 -3.81
N ASP A 144 -8.62 -15.32 -3.11
CA ASP A 144 -8.32 -16.61 -3.72
C ASP A 144 -9.50 -17.12 -4.54
N TYR A 145 -10.71 -17.07 -4.00
CA TYR A 145 -11.92 -17.51 -4.71
C TYR A 145 -12.17 -16.68 -5.98
N THR A 146 -12.01 -15.36 -5.89
CA THR A 146 -12.14 -14.47 -7.04
C THR A 146 -11.07 -14.73 -8.09
N LEU A 147 -9.83 -14.96 -7.65
CA LEU A 147 -8.73 -15.27 -8.54
C LEU A 147 -8.99 -16.57 -9.31
N GLU A 148 -9.52 -17.61 -8.67
CA GLU A 148 -9.90 -18.85 -9.36
C GLU A 148 -11.03 -18.65 -10.39
N LEU A 149 -12.01 -17.79 -10.09
CA LEU A 149 -13.04 -17.41 -11.07
C LEU A 149 -12.44 -16.66 -12.27
N VAL A 150 -11.51 -15.73 -12.01
CA VAL A 150 -10.80 -14.99 -13.07
C VAL A 150 -9.98 -15.94 -13.94
N LYS A 151 -9.22 -16.87 -13.34
CA LYS A 151 -8.45 -17.88 -14.08
C LYS A 151 -9.32 -18.77 -14.97
N ALA A 152 -10.57 -19.00 -14.57
CA ALA A 152 -11.53 -19.80 -15.32
C ALA A 152 -12.21 -19.05 -16.48
N CYS A 153 -12.01 -17.73 -16.60
CA CYS A 153 -12.58 -16.94 -17.69
C CYS A 153 -11.79 -17.20 -18.99
N PRO A 154 -12.44 -17.66 -20.07
CA PRO A 154 -11.75 -18.00 -21.31
C PRO A 154 -11.11 -16.77 -21.99
N GLU A 155 -11.60 -15.57 -21.71
CA GLU A 155 -11.06 -14.33 -22.25
C GLU A 155 -9.74 -13.90 -21.57
N VAL A 156 -9.36 -14.51 -20.44
CA VAL A 156 -8.17 -14.13 -19.67
C VAL A 156 -6.93 -14.82 -20.26
N THR A 157 -5.99 -14.01 -20.75
CA THR A 157 -4.78 -14.49 -21.44
C THR A 157 -3.54 -14.50 -20.55
N ALA A 158 -3.51 -13.67 -19.52
CA ALA A 158 -2.43 -13.66 -18.54
C ALA A 158 -2.87 -13.00 -17.23
N ILE A 159 -2.25 -13.43 -16.14
CA ILE A 159 -2.39 -12.80 -14.83
C ILE A 159 -0.99 -12.55 -14.27
N GLU A 160 -0.76 -11.33 -13.79
CA GLU A 160 0.52 -10.90 -13.22
C GLU A 160 0.28 -10.18 -11.90
N MET A 161 1.10 -10.49 -10.91
CA MET A 161 1.22 -9.70 -9.69
C MET A 161 2.22 -8.59 -9.95
N HIS A 162 1.86 -7.34 -9.69
CA HIS A 162 2.79 -6.22 -9.71
C HIS A 162 3.02 -5.73 -8.28
N TYR A 163 4.27 -5.44 -7.96
CA TYR A 163 4.73 -5.07 -6.64
C TYR A 163 5.54 -3.79 -6.69
N LYS A 164 5.37 -2.96 -5.67
CA LYS A 164 6.25 -1.85 -5.33
C LYS A 164 6.84 -2.12 -3.96
N VAL A 165 8.15 -2.35 -3.88
CA VAL A 165 8.84 -2.70 -2.62
C VAL A 165 10.03 -1.80 -2.36
N TYR A 166 10.37 -1.59 -1.08
CA TYR A 166 11.55 -0.82 -0.70
C TYR A 166 12.18 -1.37 0.59
N GLU A 167 13.49 -1.13 0.77
CA GLU A 167 14.14 -1.41 2.05
C GLU A 167 13.82 -0.29 3.04
N ASN A 168 13.15 -0.66 4.13
CA ASN A 168 13.02 0.19 5.29
C ASN A 168 14.36 0.25 6.01
N LYS A 169 14.95 1.44 5.99
CA LYS A 169 16.34 1.66 6.39
C LYS A 169 16.57 1.68 7.90
N ASN A 170 15.56 1.39 8.73
CA ASN A 170 15.68 1.35 10.19
C ASN A 170 16.35 2.63 10.77
N TYR A 171 15.99 3.81 10.26
CA TYR A 171 16.51 5.06 10.79
C TYR A 171 15.82 5.42 12.10
N VAL A 172 16.58 5.88 13.08
CA VAL A 172 16.03 6.47 14.31
C VAL A 172 15.75 7.95 14.04
N GLY A 173 14.47 8.31 13.96
CA GLY A 173 13.98 9.67 14.07
C GLY A 173 13.92 10.11 15.54
N ILE A 174 14.17 11.39 15.78
CA ILE A 174 13.97 12.04 17.08
C ILE A 174 12.99 13.17 16.83
N ASP A 175 11.79 13.04 17.38
CA ASP A 175 10.75 14.06 17.29
C ASP A 175 11.12 15.27 18.17
N SER A 176 11.42 15.01 19.44
CA SER A 176 11.86 16.04 20.37
C SER A 176 12.76 15.51 21.48
N ALA A 177 13.69 16.36 21.92
CA ALA A 177 14.63 16.10 22.99
C ALA A 177 14.58 17.22 24.02
N TYR A 178 14.38 16.86 25.30
CA TYR A 178 14.46 17.78 26.41
C TYR A 178 15.89 17.86 26.91
N TYR A 179 16.37 19.08 27.11
CA TYR A 179 17.69 19.33 27.70
C TYR A 179 17.55 19.67 29.17
N SER A 180 18.36 19.01 30.01
CA SER A 180 18.33 19.18 31.47
C SER A 180 19.65 19.70 32.04
N GLY A 181 20.49 20.35 31.23
CA GLY A 181 21.74 20.97 31.67
C GLY A 181 21.63 22.49 31.86
N ASP A 182 22.78 23.15 31.99
CA ASP A 182 22.86 24.55 32.43
C ASP A 182 22.93 25.56 31.27
N MET A 183 22.95 25.10 30.02
CA MET A 183 22.94 25.98 28.84
C MET A 183 21.57 26.64 28.62
N THR A 184 21.60 27.89 28.17
CA THR A 184 20.45 28.54 27.53
C THR A 184 20.18 27.94 26.15
N ALA A 185 18.98 28.17 25.59
CA ALA A 185 18.65 27.69 24.25
C ALA A 185 19.60 28.22 23.16
N ALA A 186 20.03 29.48 23.27
CA ALA A 186 20.99 30.07 22.34
C ALA A 186 22.36 29.38 22.42
N GLU A 187 22.86 29.12 23.63
CA GLU A 187 24.13 28.40 23.82
C GLU A 187 24.04 26.95 23.35
N PHE A 188 22.90 26.29 23.59
CA PHE A 188 22.66 24.92 23.13
C PHE A 188 22.66 24.84 21.60
N THR A 189 21.92 25.72 20.92
CA THR A 189 21.83 25.74 19.45
C THR A 189 23.10 26.25 18.77
N GLU A 190 23.92 27.06 19.44
CA GLU A 190 25.26 27.41 18.95
C GLU A 190 26.20 26.20 19.01
N LYS A 191 26.13 25.42 20.09
CA LYS A 191 26.95 24.21 20.29
C LYS A 191 26.49 23.05 19.40
N TYR A 192 25.18 22.94 19.15
CA TYR A 192 24.53 21.90 18.38
C TYR A 192 23.60 22.52 17.32
N PRO A 193 24.16 23.04 16.21
CA PRO A 193 23.40 23.79 15.21
C PRO A 193 22.31 22.97 14.50
N GLU A 194 22.43 21.65 14.54
CA GLU A 194 21.46 20.67 14.03
C GLU A 194 20.17 20.63 14.86
N PHE A 195 20.16 21.16 16.08
CA PHE A 195 18.97 21.22 16.92
C PHE A 195 18.32 22.60 16.85
N LYS A 196 16.98 22.64 16.76
CA LYS A 196 16.17 23.86 16.84
C LYS A 196 15.26 23.84 18.04
N GLU A 197 15.20 24.96 18.74
CA GLU A 197 14.29 25.13 19.87
C GLU A 197 12.84 25.15 19.37
N HIS A 198 11.96 24.41 20.05
CA HIS A 198 10.51 24.50 19.87
C HIS A 198 9.79 24.37 21.22
N LYS A 199 8.48 24.61 21.21
CA LYS A 199 7.67 24.57 22.43
C LYS A 199 7.39 23.13 22.85
N GLY A 200 8.04 22.67 23.92
CA GLY A 200 7.79 21.35 24.52
C GLY A 200 6.51 21.29 25.37
N MET A 201 6.12 20.07 25.75
CA MET A 201 4.94 19.79 26.59
C MET A 201 5.21 20.01 28.09
N ILE A 202 6.48 20.02 28.51
CA ILE A 202 6.88 20.22 29.90
C ILE A 202 7.25 21.69 30.10
N GLU A 203 6.42 22.39 30.88
CA GLU A 203 6.63 23.81 31.19
C GLU A 203 7.94 24.02 31.97
N GLY A 204 8.78 24.94 31.49
CA GLY A 204 10.06 25.30 32.12
C GLY A 204 11.26 24.43 31.72
N MET A 205 11.10 23.45 30.84
CA MET A 205 12.22 22.70 30.26
C MET A 205 12.50 23.14 28.82
N LEU A 206 13.78 23.19 28.45
CA LEU A 206 14.19 23.45 27.07
C LEU A 206 13.94 22.20 26.22
N CYS A 207 13.32 22.39 25.06
CA CYS A 207 12.94 21.33 24.13
C CYS A 207 13.43 21.64 22.73
N PHE A 208 14.00 20.64 22.06
CA PHE A 208 14.61 20.80 20.75
C PHE A 208 14.19 19.70 19.78
N SER A 209 14.00 20.06 18.51
CA SER A 209 13.85 19.14 17.38
C SER A 209 15.21 18.99 16.68
N TYR A 210 15.51 17.80 16.18
CA TYR A 210 16.69 17.58 15.34
C TYR A 210 16.33 17.86 13.88
N GLU A 211 17.05 18.78 13.24
CA GLU A 211 16.88 19.18 11.84
C GLU A 211 18.17 18.92 11.01
N GLY A 212 19.11 18.16 11.57
CA GLY A 212 20.35 17.77 10.89
C GLY A 212 20.19 16.59 9.95
N ASP A 213 21.31 16.16 9.36
CA ASP A 213 21.38 14.93 8.57
C ASP A 213 21.23 13.71 9.48
N TYR A 214 20.15 12.95 9.33
CA TYR A 214 19.88 11.75 10.14
C TYR A 214 20.91 10.63 9.94
N ASN A 215 21.69 10.63 8.86
CA ASN A 215 22.81 9.68 8.69
C ASN A 215 23.98 9.98 9.63
N LYS A 216 24.06 11.21 10.15
CA LYS A 216 25.09 11.63 11.13
C LYS A 216 24.58 11.66 12.55
N LEU A 217 23.31 11.30 12.78
CA LEU A 217 22.68 11.39 14.08
C LEU A 217 23.46 10.60 15.15
N TYR A 218 23.97 9.42 14.82
CA TYR A 218 24.82 8.65 15.74
C TYR A 218 26.06 9.43 16.19
N GLU A 219 26.75 10.10 15.27
CA GLU A 219 27.94 10.90 15.58
C GLU A 219 27.58 12.09 16.47
N VAL A 220 26.50 12.81 16.13
CA VAL A 220 26.01 13.95 16.91
C VAL A 220 25.66 13.54 18.34
N LEU A 221 24.87 12.48 18.51
CA LEU A 221 24.49 11.97 19.82
C LEU A 221 25.69 11.42 20.62
N SER A 222 26.63 10.75 19.95
CA SER A 222 27.88 10.26 20.58
C SER A 222 28.73 11.42 21.09
N ASN A 223 28.79 12.52 20.34
CA ASN A 223 29.51 13.72 20.73
C ASN A 223 28.84 14.41 21.93
N MET A 224 27.50 14.51 21.93
CA MET A 224 26.73 15.02 23.08
C MET A 224 26.96 14.21 24.35
N GLN A 225 26.89 12.88 24.24
CA GLN A 225 27.10 11.99 25.37
C GLN A 225 28.54 12.09 25.89
N SER A 226 29.53 12.17 25.00
CA SER A 226 30.95 12.32 25.36
C SER A 226 31.24 13.66 26.05
N ASN A 227 30.50 14.71 25.71
CA ASN A 227 30.58 16.02 26.36
C ASN A 227 29.84 16.08 27.70
N GLY A 228 29.11 15.04 28.08
CA GLY A 228 28.33 14.97 29.31
C GLY A 228 27.02 15.78 29.27
N ASP A 229 26.55 16.16 28.08
CA ASP A 229 25.29 16.87 27.92
C ASP A 229 24.10 15.94 28.17
N LYS A 230 23.10 16.42 28.92
CA LYS A 230 21.96 15.63 29.37
C LYS A 230 20.75 15.89 28.49
N LEU A 231 20.41 14.91 27.67
CA LEU A 231 19.20 14.91 26.84
C LEU A 231 18.31 13.73 27.17
N ASP A 232 17.03 14.03 27.32
CA ASP A 232 15.95 13.07 27.48
C ASP A 232 15.04 13.15 26.25
N PHE A 233 14.98 12.06 25.48
CA PHE A 233 14.19 11.99 24.25
C PHE A 233 12.72 11.72 24.57
N ASN A 234 11.82 12.56 24.05
CA ASN A 234 10.37 12.47 24.28
C ASN A 234 9.74 11.37 23.41
N CYS A 235 10.15 11.31 22.14
CA CYS A 235 9.78 10.27 21.19
C CYS A 235 10.98 9.98 20.28
N SER A 236 11.42 8.72 20.28
CA SER A 236 12.30 8.19 19.23
C SER A 236 11.51 7.12 18.48
N MET A 237 11.49 7.23 17.16
CA MET A 237 10.76 6.30 16.31
C MET A 237 11.70 5.77 15.24
N THR A 238 11.50 4.53 14.80
CA THR A 238 12.10 4.10 13.54
C THR A 238 11.26 4.71 12.42
N GLU A 239 11.51 5.98 12.07
CA GLU A 239 10.60 6.78 11.25
C GLU A 239 11.12 7.00 9.83
N LEU A 240 10.27 6.60 8.89
CA LEU A 240 10.37 6.73 7.43
C LEU A 240 10.17 8.17 6.91
N ALA A 241 10.04 9.17 7.77
CA ALA A 241 9.42 10.45 7.40
C ALA A 241 10.28 11.41 6.54
N TYR A 242 11.57 11.12 6.29
CA TYR A 242 12.48 12.15 5.73
C TYR A 242 13.38 11.77 4.55
N ILE A 243 13.33 10.53 4.04
CA ILE A 243 14.22 10.11 2.93
C ILE A 243 13.43 9.30 1.91
N SER A 244 13.47 9.70 0.63
CA SER A 244 12.95 8.91 -0.49
C SER A 244 13.73 7.59 -0.58
N PRO A 245 13.12 6.43 -0.26
CA PRO A 245 13.83 5.16 -0.32
C PRO A 245 14.02 4.74 -1.79
N VAL A 246 15.06 3.94 -2.04
CA VAL A 246 15.18 3.26 -3.34
C VAL A 246 14.04 2.27 -3.43
N THR A 247 13.16 2.50 -4.40
CA THR A 247 11.98 1.66 -4.65
C THR A 247 12.27 0.72 -5.82
N TYR A 248 11.84 -0.52 -5.66
CA TYR A 248 11.92 -1.58 -6.65
C TYR A 248 10.51 -1.91 -7.13
N TYR A 249 10.32 -1.86 -8.45
CA TYR A 249 9.12 -2.35 -9.10
C TYR A 249 9.41 -3.74 -9.63
N CYS A 250 8.62 -4.72 -9.22
CA CYS A 250 8.81 -6.11 -9.64
C CYS A 250 7.48 -6.79 -9.93
N ASN A 251 7.53 -7.82 -10.77
CA ASN A 251 6.34 -8.51 -11.23
C ASN A 251 6.51 -10.02 -11.07
N GLU A 252 5.41 -10.72 -10.82
CA GLU A 252 5.39 -12.18 -10.74
C GLU A 252 4.20 -12.73 -11.54
N PRO A 253 4.42 -13.65 -12.49
CA PRO A 253 3.31 -14.30 -13.19
C PRO A 253 2.47 -15.14 -12.22
N ILE A 254 1.15 -15.05 -12.33
CA ILE A 254 0.25 -16.07 -11.79
C ILE A 254 -0.04 -17.04 -12.92
N LEU A 255 0.39 -18.28 -12.73
CA LEU A 255 0.14 -19.31 -13.71
C LEU A 255 -1.37 -19.61 -13.81
N ILE A 256 -1.88 -19.54 -15.04
CA ILE A 256 -3.20 -20.03 -15.43
C ILE A 256 -3.04 -21.45 -15.96
N ASP A 257 -4.04 -22.31 -15.76
CA ASP A 257 -4.06 -23.62 -16.40
C ASP A 257 -4.17 -23.41 -17.92
N SER A 258 -3.18 -23.89 -18.66
CA SER A 258 -2.87 -23.41 -20.00
C SER A 258 -2.66 -24.56 -20.99
N THR A 259 -2.74 -24.22 -22.27
CA THR A 259 -2.51 -25.14 -23.38
C THR A 259 -1.02 -25.48 -23.48
N MET A 260 -0.65 -26.72 -23.16
CA MET A 260 0.72 -27.23 -23.37
C MET A 260 1.14 -27.03 -24.84
N GLY A 261 2.30 -26.43 -25.06
CA GLY A 261 2.86 -26.10 -26.37
C GLY A 261 2.68 -24.66 -26.83
N ASP A 262 1.78 -23.88 -26.22
CA ASP A 262 1.49 -22.48 -26.57
C ASP A 262 2.49 -21.53 -25.90
N ALA A 263 3.71 -21.49 -26.43
CA ALA A 263 4.82 -20.73 -25.87
C ALA A 263 4.71 -19.22 -26.12
N ASN A 264 3.92 -18.78 -27.10
CA ASN A 264 3.73 -17.37 -27.41
C ASN A 264 2.46 -16.76 -26.76
N ILE A 265 1.59 -17.60 -26.17
CA ILE A 265 0.31 -17.24 -25.52
C ILE A 265 -0.66 -16.56 -26.49
N ASP A 266 -0.81 -17.14 -27.67
CA ASP A 266 -1.84 -16.71 -28.63
C ASP A 266 -3.10 -17.58 -28.60
N GLY A 267 -3.14 -18.59 -27.72
CA GLY A 267 -4.26 -19.52 -27.57
C GLY A 267 -4.22 -20.69 -28.56
N TYR A 268 -3.21 -20.74 -29.44
CA TYR A 268 -3.00 -21.80 -30.41
C TYR A 268 -1.64 -22.47 -30.19
N VAL A 269 -1.47 -23.66 -30.77
CA VAL A 269 -0.15 -24.31 -30.85
C VAL A 269 0.21 -24.39 -32.32
N ASP A 270 1.18 -23.58 -32.74
CA ASP A 270 1.69 -23.53 -34.11
C ASP A 270 3.22 -23.33 -34.20
N LEU A 271 3.72 -23.06 -35.41
CA LEU A 271 5.16 -22.96 -35.62
C LEU A 271 5.77 -21.73 -34.90
N SER A 272 4.97 -20.71 -34.64
CA SER A 272 5.41 -19.49 -33.99
C SER A 272 5.79 -19.72 -32.52
N ASP A 273 5.20 -20.70 -31.84
CA ASP A 273 5.63 -21.14 -30.49
C ASP A 273 7.04 -21.69 -30.51
N SER A 274 7.30 -22.61 -31.45
CA SER A 274 8.63 -23.16 -31.67
C SER A 274 9.65 -22.06 -31.98
N ILE A 275 9.26 -21.05 -32.76
CA ILE A 275 10.10 -19.89 -33.08
C ILE A 275 10.35 -19.03 -31.83
N MET A 276 9.33 -18.78 -31.00
CA MET A 276 9.45 -18.01 -29.76
C MET A 276 10.43 -18.67 -28.78
N ILE A 277 10.33 -19.99 -28.60
CA ILE A 277 11.28 -20.77 -27.79
C ILE A 277 12.70 -20.65 -28.36
N MET A 278 12.88 -20.87 -29.66
CA MET A 278 14.21 -20.78 -30.28
C MET A 278 14.79 -19.36 -30.19
N GLN A 279 13.96 -18.33 -30.36
CA GLN A 279 14.38 -16.93 -30.29
C GLN A 279 14.78 -16.53 -28.87
N SER A 280 13.99 -16.91 -27.87
CA SER A 280 14.28 -16.62 -26.46
C SER A 280 15.57 -17.29 -25.99
N LEU A 281 15.85 -18.52 -26.44
CA LEU A 281 17.09 -19.23 -26.15
C LEU A 281 18.30 -18.67 -26.90
N ALA A 282 18.12 -18.25 -28.15
CA ALA A 282 19.21 -17.78 -29.00
C ALA A 282 19.64 -16.34 -28.72
N ASN A 283 18.70 -15.47 -28.33
CA ASN A 283 18.97 -14.09 -27.96
C ASN A 283 18.05 -13.62 -26.82
N PRO A 284 18.34 -14.04 -25.57
CA PRO A 284 17.55 -13.68 -24.40
C PRO A 284 17.41 -12.16 -24.19
N ASP A 285 18.42 -11.37 -24.57
CA ASP A 285 18.37 -9.90 -24.40
C ASP A 285 17.25 -9.24 -25.24
N LYS A 286 16.82 -9.89 -26.32
CA LYS A 286 15.78 -9.38 -27.22
C LYS A 286 14.45 -10.14 -27.13
N TYR A 287 14.49 -11.43 -26.79
CA TYR A 287 13.32 -12.29 -26.81
C TYR A 287 13.14 -13.11 -25.52
N GLY A 288 13.95 -12.86 -24.50
CA GLY A 288 13.82 -13.48 -23.19
C GLY A 288 12.76 -12.80 -22.33
N ILE A 289 12.61 -13.30 -21.10
CA ILE A 289 11.55 -12.92 -20.15
C ILE A 289 11.53 -11.43 -19.78
N SER A 290 12.68 -10.78 -19.85
CA SER A 290 12.87 -9.36 -19.53
C SER A 290 12.84 -8.45 -20.75
N ALA A 291 12.69 -9.00 -21.95
CA ALA A 291 12.70 -8.26 -23.20
C ALA A 291 11.29 -7.88 -23.66
N ASP A 292 11.17 -6.68 -24.21
CA ASP A 292 9.90 -6.18 -24.76
C ASP A 292 9.45 -7.03 -25.96
N GLY A 293 8.27 -7.66 -25.84
CA GLY A 293 7.77 -8.64 -26.81
C GLY A 293 8.51 -9.98 -26.83
N GLY A 294 9.30 -10.29 -25.79
CA GLY A 294 9.94 -11.59 -25.60
C GLY A 294 9.01 -12.65 -25.01
N ILE A 295 9.53 -13.88 -24.83
CA ILE A 295 8.77 -14.98 -24.23
C ILE A 295 8.37 -14.63 -22.80
N THR A 296 7.12 -14.90 -22.42
CA THR A 296 6.65 -14.66 -21.05
C THR A 296 6.97 -15.86 -20.15
N ALA A 297 6.85 -15.69 -18.83
CA ALA A 297 7.01 -16.80 -17.89
C ALA A 297 5.99 -17.92 -18.12
N GLN A 298 4.74 -17.56 -18.40
CA GLN A 298 3.70 -18.53 -18.75
C GLN A 298 4.03 -19.22 -20.09
N GLY A 299 4.60 -18.50 -21.06
CA GLY A 299 5.09 -19.07 -22.32
C GLY A 299 6.25 -20.05 -22.12
N GLN A 300 7.12 -19.81 -21.13
CA GLN A 300 8.15 -20.79 -20.75
C GLN A 300 7.55 -22.07 -20.16
N VAL A 301 6.51 -21.96 -19.32
CA VAL A 301 5.82 -23.13 -18.76
C VAL A 301 5.06 -23.90 -19.84
N ASN A 302 4.32 -23.19 -20.69
CA ASN A 302 3.58 -23.80 -21.81
C ASN A 302 4.54 -24.48 -22.79
N GLY A 303 5.65 -23.81 -23.08
CA GLY A 303 6.69 -24.27 -23.98
C GLY A 303 7.59 -25.36 -23.41
N ASP A 304 7.60 -25.62 -22.10
CA ASP A 304 8.35 -26.71 -21.47
C ASP A 304 7.55 -28.02 -21.56
N THR A 305 7.67 -28.69 -22.71
CA THR A 305 6.83 -29.84 -23.08
C THR A 305 7.18 -31.12 -22.33
N ASP A 306 8.37 -31.21 -21.75
CA ASP A 306 8.85 -32.41 -21.05
C ASP A 306 9.17 -32.17 -19.55
N GLY A 307 9.01 -30.93 -19.07
CA GLY A 307 9.15 -30.54 -17.67
C GLY A 307 10.61 -30.45 -17.20
N ASN A 308 11.58 -30.33 -18.12
CA ASN A 308 13.00 -30.24 -17.80
C ASN A 308 13.57 -28.82 -17.89
N GLY A 309 12.70 -27.83 -18.11
CA GLY A 309 13.05 -26.45 -18.43
C GLY A 309 13.08 -26.22 -19.94
N LEU A 310 12.97 -24.95 -20.35
CA LEU A 310 12.82 -24.63 -21.77
C LEU A 310 14.10 -24.92 -22.59
N THR A 311 13.99 -25.75 -23.62
CA THR A 311 15.11 -26.11 -24.51
C THR A 311 14.72 -26.12 -26.00
N ASN A 312 15.72 -26.28 -26.87
CA ASN A 312 15.47 -26.50 -28.30
C ASN A 312 14.74 -27.83 -28.58
N ASN A 313 14.73 -28.78 -27.63
CA ASN A 313 13.98 -30.02 -27.81
C ASN A 313 12.49 -29.78 -27.71
N ASP A 314 12.04 -28.83 -26.89
CA ASP A 314 10.64 -28.46 -26.79
C ASP A 314 10.13 -27.81 -28.07
N ALA A 315 10.92 -26.87 -28.62
CA ALA A 315 10.66 -26.31 -29.94
C ALA A 315 10.54 -27.40 -31.02
N ARG A 316 11.36 -28.45 -30.93
CA ARG A 316 11.30 -29.61 -31.83
C ARG A 316 10.07 -30.47 -31.57
N GLU A 317 9.68 -30.71 -30.33
CA GLU A 317 8.50 -31.52 -29.99
C GLU A 317 7.21 -30.86 -30.45
N ILE A 318 7.10 -29.52 -30.33
CA ILE A 318 6.00 -28.74 -30.93
C ILE A 318 5.98 -28.94 -32.45
N GLN A 319 7.12 -28.78 -33.14
CA GLN A 319 7.22 -29.02 -34.60
C GLN A 319 6.80 -30.45 -34.99
N MET A 320 7.17 -31.45 -34.20
CA MET A 320 6.79 -32.85 -34.44
C MET A 320 5.28 -33.05 -34.23
N SER A 321 4.70 -32.41 -33.22
CA SER A 321 3.26 -32.49 -32.91
C SER A 321 2.41 -31.84 -34.00
N LEU A 322 2.84 -30.71 -34.56
CA LEU A 322 2.21 -30.08 -35.73
C LEU A 322 2.20 -30.98 -36.99
N LEU A 323 3.18 -31.89 -37.09
CA LEU A 323 3.24 -32.90 -38.16
C LEU A 323 2.44 -34.18 -37.82
N GLY A 324 1.78 -34.24 -36.66
CA GLY A 324 1.08 -35.43 -36.16
C GLY A 324 2.02 -36.54 -35.69
N LEU A 325 3.27 -36.21 -35.36
CA LEU A 325 4.32 -37.15 -34.96
C LEU A 325 4.74 -37.01 -33.49
N GLY A 326 4.30 -35.95 -32.80
CA GLY A 326 4.62 -35.66 -31.41
C GLY A 326 3.44 -35.89 -30.46
N SER A 327 3.64 -35.49 -29.21
CA SER A 327 2.73 -35.76 -28.09
C SER A 327 1.98 -34.53 -27.57
N VAL A 328 2.34 -33.32 -28.02
CA VAL A 328 1.68 -32.08 -27.64
C VAL A 328 0.29 -32.02 -28.30
N PRO A 329 -0.80 -31.80 -27.55
CA PRO A 329 -2.13 -31.63 -28.12
C PRO A 329 -2.19 -30.39 -29.03
N ILE A 330 -2.72 -30.53 -30.25
CA ILE A 330 -2.94 -29.41 -31.18
C ILE A 330 -4.43 -29.07 -31.22
N PRO A 331 -4.89 -27.94 -30.65
CA PRO A 331 -6.28 -27.49 -30.75
C PRO A 331 -6.68 -27.17 -32.21
N GLN A 332 -7.95 -27.34 -32.57
CA GLN A 332 -8.44 -26.93 -33.90
C GLN A 332 -8.70 -25.42 -33.94
N LYS A 333 -8.18 -24.76 -34.97
CA LYS A 333 -8.27 -23.31 -35.18
C LYS A 333 -9.70 -22.90 -35.58
N ASP A 334 -10.40 -22.18 -34.70
CA ASP A 334 -11.53 -21.32 -35.11
C ASP A 334 -10.97 -19.92 -35.47
N ASP A 335 -11.55 -19.31 -36.51
CA ASP A 335 -10.97 -18.23 -37.31
C ASP A 335 -10.90 -16.85 -36.61
N ASP A 336 -9.75 -16.19 -36.82
CA ASP A 336 -9.41 -14.76 -36.75
C ASP A 336 -9.44 -14.01 -35.39
N ILE A 337 -8.30 -14.01 -34.68
CA ILE A 337 -7.88 -12.93 -33.78
C ILE A 337 -6.58 -12.32 -34.29
N THR A 338 -6.52 -10.99 -34.37
CA THR A 338 -5.31 -10.22 -34.73
C THR A 338 -4.80 -9.51 -33.49
N LEU A 339 -3.58 -9.82 -33.05
CA LEU A 339 -2.91 -9.15 -31.93
C LEU A 339 -1.85 -8.16 -32.44
N ILE A 340 -1.77 -6.99 -31.80
CA ILE A 340 -0.79 -5.92 -32.11
C ILE A 340 0.10 -5.65 -30.89
N ASN A 341 1.40 -5.47 -31.15
CA ASN A 341 2.47 -5.18 -30.18
C ASN A 341 2.20 -4.01 -29.22
N TYR A 342 2.78 -4.15 -28.02
CA TYR A 342 2.59 -3.32 -26.82
C TYR A 342 3.46 -2.05 -26.81
N ASP A 343 2.92 -0.98 -26.22
CA ASP A 343 3.69 0.10 -25.58
C ASP A 343 3.31 0.07 -24.08
N TYR A 344 4.31 -0.08 -23.22
CA TYR A 344 4.17 -0.18 -21.76
C TYR A 344 3.70 1.14 -21.15
N VAL A 345 2.68 1.12 -20.29
CA VAL A 345 2.30 2.28 -19.47
C VAL A 345 3.33 2.47 -18.36
N ASP A 346 3.97 3.63 -18.36
CA ASP A 346 5.08 3.98 -17.50
C ASP A 346 4.56 4.41 -16.10
N PHE A 347 4.72 3.56 -15.08
CA PHE A 347 4.44 3.92 -13.67
C PHE A 347 5.51 4.83 -13.07
N THR A 348 6.51 5.26 -13.85
CA THR A 348 7.77 5.79 -13.32
C THR A 348 7.77 7.27 -12.99
N ASP A 349 6.80 8.04 -13.52
CA ASP A 349 6.68 9.48 -13.26
C ASP A 349 5.39 9.86 -12.49
N GLU A 350 4.41 8.95 -12.40
CA GLU A 350 3.06 9.27 -11.89
C GLU A 350 2.97 9.34 -10.35
N ASP A 351 3.85 8.62 -9.65
CA ASP A 351 3.96 8.60 -8.17
C ASP A 351 4.84 9.73 -7.62
N ASN A 352 5.62 10.41 -8.48
CA ASN A 352 6.39 11.59 -8.10
C ASN A 352 5.49 12.82 -7.99
N ASN A 353 4.43 12.89 -8.82
CA ASN A 353 3.44 13.95 -8.84
C ASN A 353 2.59 13.94 -7.57
N PHE A 354 2.88 14.91 -6.71
CA PHE A 354 2.46 14.93 -5.32
C PHE A 354 1.33 15.92 -5.07
N LYS A 355 1.36 17.07 -5.75
CA LYS A 355 0.53 18.23 -5.38
C LYS A 355 -0.01 18.98 -6.60
N VAL A 356 -1.26 19.40 -6.52
CA VAL A 356 -1.88 20.38 -7.43
C VAL A 356 -2.55 21.50 -6.64
N MET A 357 -2.46 22.73 -7.16
CA MET A 357 -3.21 23.88 -6.63
C MET A 357 -4.48 24.08 -7.45
N PHE A 358 -5.64 23.86 -6.84
CA PHE A 358 -6.94 23.98 -7.48
C PHE A 358 -7.85 24.85 -6.62
N ASN A 359 -8.47 25.89 -7.20
CA ASN A 359 -9.30 26.87 -6.48
C ASN A 359 -8.64 27.43 -5.20
N ASP A 360 -7.38 27.86 -5.31
CA ASP A 360 -6.56 28.38 -4.20
C ASP A 360 -6.37 27.40 -3.02
N LYS A 361 -6.67 26.12 -3.22
CA LYS A 361 -6.52 25.04 -2.24
C LYS A 361 -5.48 24.03 -2.69
N GLU A 362 -4.82 23.44 -1.72
CA GLU A 362 -3.83 22.40 -1.95
C GLU A 362 -4.49 21.04 -1.96
N TYR A 363 -4.28 20.30 -3.05
CA TYR A 363 -4.67 18.90 -3.16
C TYR A 363 -3.43 18.02 -3.27
N ILE A 364 -3.46 16.88 -2.59
CA ILE A 364 -2.36 15.91 -2.58
C ILE A 364 -2.82 14.59 -3.18
N ASN A 365 -1.97 13.98 -4.00
CA ASN A 365 -2.17 12.67 -4.59
C ASN A 365 -2.42 11.61 -3.48
N SER A 366 -3.50 10.87 -3.60
CA SER A 366 -3.91 9.82 -2.65
C SER A 366 -3.31 8.45 -2.92
N GLY A 367 -2.60 8.27 -4.03
CA GLY A 367 -2.11 6.96 -4.48
C GLY A 367 -3.22 6.06 -5.05
N ALA A 368 -4.43 6.58 -5.22
CA ALA A 368 -5.55 5.88 -5.83
C ALA A 368 -5.72 6.28 -7.31
N SER A 369 -5.96 5.28 -8.16
CA SER A 369 -6.31 5.48 -9.57
C SER A 369 -7.78 5.15 -9.80
N LEU A 370 -8.40 5.85 -10.74
CA LEU A 370 -9.83 5.79 -11.03
C LEU A 370 -10.13 5.17 -12.38
N GLY A 371 -11.25 4.44 -12.43
CA GLY A 371 -11.88 4.07 -13.69
C GLY A 371 -12.62 5.25 -14.32
N LEU A 372 -12.80 5.22 -15.65
CA LEU A 372 -13.48 6.27 -16.42
C LEU A 372 -14.90 6.58 -15.94
N SER A 373 -15.60 5.61 -15.35
CA SER A 373 -16.95 5.80 -14.80
C SER A 373 -17.00 6.77 -13.62
N ALA A 374 -15.89 6.96 -12.91
CA ALA A 374 -15.80 7.90 -11.79
C ALA A 374 -15.47 9.33 -12.25
N ILE A 375 -15.13 9.53 -13.53
CA ILE A 375 -14.66 10.82 -14.04
C ILE A 375 -15.84 11.66 -14.54
N GLY A 376 -15.93 12.88 -14.00
CA GLY A 376 -16.89 13.90 -14.40
C GLY A 376 -16.32 14.86 -15.44
N GLU A 377 -16.77 16.10 -15.41
CA GLU A 377 -16.34 17.13 -16.36
C GLU A 377 -14.88 17.56 -16.19
N GLU A 378 -14.23 17.93 -17.29
CA GLU A 378 -12.90 18.55 -17.26
C GLU A 378 -13.00 19.97 -16.67
N LEU A 379 -12.27 20.23 -15.59
CA LEU A 379 -12.26 21.50 -14.87
C LEU A 379 -11.16 22.44 -15.36
N GLY A 380 -10.14 21.90 -16.05
CA GLY A 380 -9.09 22.67 -16.71
C GLY A 380 -7.73 22.00 -16.65
N GLU A 381 -6.70 22.72 -17.07
CA GLU A 381 -5.31 22.29 -17.06
C GLU A 381 -4.53 23.08 -16.00
N TYR A 382 -3.77 22.37 -15.17
CA TYR A 382 -3.09 22.90 -13.99
C TYR A 382 -1.64 22.42 -13.92
N GLU A 383 -0.82 23.20 -13.22
CA GLU A 383 0.53 22.78 -12.87
C GLU A 383 0.48 21.71 -11.76
N VAL A 384 1.14 20.60 -12.01
CA VAL A 384 1.28 19.50 -11.04
C VAL A 384 2.72 19.47 -10.59
N LEU A 385 2.93 19.48 -9.28
CA LEU A 385 4.26 19.50 -8.67
C LEU A 385 4.61 18.12 -8.13
N ASP A 386 5.83 17.67 -8.42
CA ASP A 386 6.40 16.52 -7.76
C ASP A 386 6.85 16.84 -6.30
N ARG A 387 7.34 15.82 -5.58
CA ARG A 387 7.87 16.00 -4.20
C ARG A 387 9.09 16.94 -4.13
N GLU A 388 9.84 17.09 -5.21
CA GLU A 388 10.99 18.00 -5.34
C GLU A 388 10.58 19.41 -5.84
N LYS A 389 9.28 19.63 -6.07
CA LYS A 389 8.68 20.85 -6.63
C LYS A 389 9.07 21.13 -8.08
N ASN A 390 9.43 20.10 -8.85
CA ASN A 390 9.51 20.22 -10.30
C ASN A 390 8.08 20.22 -10.86
N GLY A 391 7.80 21.15 -11.78
CA GLY A 391 6.49 21.31 -12.38
C GLY A 391 6.30 20.48 -13.65
N SER A 392 5.16 19.79 -13.72
CA SER A 392 4.58 19.21 -14.93
C SER A 392 3.18 19.80 -15.17
N THR A 393 2.47 19.33 -16.19
CA THR A 393 1.09 19.74 -16.49
C THR A 393 0.15 18.55 -16.40
N GLY A 394 -1.07 18.79 -15.90
CA GLY A 394 -2.11 17.79 -15.82
C GLY A 394 -3.49 18.41 -15.97
N LYS A 395 -4.41 17.66 -16.56
CA LYS A 395 -5.82 18.00 -16.63
C LYS A 395 -6.51 17.58 -15.34
N VAL A 396 -7.27 18.49 -14.74
CA VAL A 396 -8.07 18.25 -13.54
C VAL A 396 -9.52 18.02 -13.96
N PHE A 397 -10.17 17.03 -13.35
CA PHE A 397 -11.54 16.65 -13.59
C PHE A 397 -12.32 16.59 -12.29
N ALA A 398 -13.61 16.88 -12.36
CA ALA A 398 -14.54 16.52 -11.30
C ALA A 398 -14.64 15.00 -11.18
N LEU A 399 -15.08 14.53 -10.03
CA LEU A 399 -15.46 13.16 -9.79
C LEU A 399 -16.99 13.07 -9.82
N ASN A 400 -17.54 12.03 -10.42
CA ASN A 400 -18.98 11.81 -10.38
C ASN A 400 -19.40 11.57 -8.93
N ASP A 401 -20.46 12.26 -8.51
CA ASP A 401 -21.08 12.16 -7.18
C ASP A 401 -20.20 12.60 -5.98
N ILE A 402 -18.93 12.94 -6.22
CA ILE A 402 -18.00 13.42 -5.18
C ILE A 402 -17.77 14.93 -5.32
N SER A 403 -17.81 15.63 -4.19
CA SER A 403 -17.61 17.08 -4.16
C SER A 403 -16.17 17.47 -4.53
N THR A 404 -16.04 18.46 -5.42
CA THR A 404 -14.73 19.01 -5.77
C THR A 404 -14.06 19.72 -4.60
N GLU A 405 -14.79 20.06 -3.54
CA GLU A 405 -14.23 20.59 -2.29
C GLU A 405 -13.44 19.54 -1.51
N LEU A 406 -13.73 18.26 -1.74
CA LEU A 406 -13.07 17.11 -1.13
C LEU A 406 -11.97 16.56 -2.02
N ALA A 407 -12.28 16.25 -3.28
CA ALA A 407 -11.36 15.54 -4.16
C ALA A 407 -11.60 15.86 -5.64
N VAL A 408 -10.55 15.71 -6.43
CA VAL A 408 -10.55 15.86 -7.89
C VAL A 408 -9.75 14.73 -8.53
N ALA A 409 -9.99 14.44 -9.80
CA ALA A 409 -9.13 13.56 -10.58
C ALA A 409 -8.08 14.37 -11.34
N VAL A 410 -6.88 13.85 -11.49
CA VAL A 410 -5.81 14.45 -12.30
C VAL A 410 -5.31 13.45 -13.31
N GLN A 411 -5.31 13.83 -14.58
CA GLN A 411 -4.68 13.11 -15.68
C GLN A 411 -3.44 13.87 -16.12
N TYR A 412 -2.27 13.25 -16.00
CA TYR A 412 -1.01 13.90 -16.41
C TYR A 412 -0.88 13.95 -17.93
N SER A 413 -0.16 14.96 -18.44
CA SER A 413 0.17 15.05 -19.85
C SER A 413 0.90 13.79 -20.34
N GLY A 414 0.29 13.07 -21.28
CA GLY A 414 0.83 11.81 -21.83
C GLY A 414 0.37 10.54 -21.11
N SER A 415 -0.37 10.67 -19.99
CA SER A 415 -0.98 9.56 -19.28
C SER A 415 -2.42 9.32 -19.71
N ASN A 416 -2.84 8.06 -19.73
CA ASN A 416 -4.25 7.67 -19.85
C ASN A 416 -4.91 7.44 -18.48
N ASN A 417 -4.15 7.54 -17.39
CA ASN A 417 -4.60 7.27 -16.03
C ASN A 417 -5.16 8.52 -15.35
N TYR A 418 -6.15 8.31 -14.48
CA TYR A 418 -6.71 9.34 -13.63
C TYR A 418 -6.36 9.04 -12.18
N HIS A 419 -5.74 10.00 -11.51
CA HIS A 419 -5.28 9.89 -10.14
C HIS A 419 -6.10 10.76 -9.21
N VAL A 420 -6.43 10.27 -8.02
CA VAL A 420 -7.26 11.01 -7.07
C VAL A 420 -6.39 11.94 -6.24
N TYR A 421 -6.72 13.22 -6.29
CA TYR A 421 -6.11 14.27 -5.51
C TYR A 421 -7.13 14.77 -4.49
N ARG A 422 -6.74 14.81 -3.22
CA ARG A 422 -7.64 15.17 -2.11
C ARG A 422 -7.25 16.49 -1.47
N ASN A 423 -8.24 17.28 -1.10
CA ASN A 423 -8.05 18.54 -0.40
C ASN A 423 -7.62 18.28 1.05
N VAL A 424 -6.39 18.65 1.39
CA VAL A 424 -5.85 18.47 2.75
C VAL A 424 -6.41 19.46 3.76
N TRP A 425 -7.17 20.45 3.27
CA TRP A 425 -7.81 21.51 4.04
C TRP A 425 -9.33 21.36 4.11
N TYR A 426 -9.87 20.25 3.61
CA TYR A 426 -11.30 19.98 3.69
C TYR A 426 -11.75 19.88 5.16
N GLN A 427 -12.77 20.67 5.52
CA GLN A 427 -13.33 20.76 6.87
C GLN A 427 -14.85 20.75 6.82
N PRO A 428 -15.49 19.58 6.99
CA PRO A 428 -16.95 19.50 7.01
C PRO A 428 -17.52 20.25 8.22
N GLN A 429 -18.72 20.80 8.08
CA GLN A 429 -19.45 21.49 9.14
C GLN A 429 -20.54 20.63 9.78
N THR A 430 -21.07 19.64 9.05
CA THR A 430 -22.09 18.71 9.55
C THR A 430 -21.87 17.29 9.04
N ILE A 431 -22.50 16.31 9.69
CA ILE A 431 -22.55 14.93 9.19
C ILE A 431 -23.21 14.88 7.81
N GLY A 432 -24.29 15.64 7.58
CA GLY A 432 -24.94 15.71 6.28
C GLY A 432 -23.99 16.16 5.17
N GLN A 433 -23.13 17.15 5.44
CA GLN A 433 -22.11 17.57 4.49
C GLN A 433 -21.10 16.46 4.20
N ILE A 434 -20.66 15.71 5.21
CA ILE A 434 -19.76 14.57 4.99
C ILE A 434 -20.43 13.53 4.10
N ILE A 435 -21.70 13.19 4.36
CA ILE A 435 -22.44 12.19 3.58
C ILE A 435 -22.50 12.62 2.12
N ASP A 436 -22.86 13.88 1.86
CA ASP A 436 -23.05 14.39 0.51
C ASP A 436 -21.72 14.59 -0.22
N ASP A 437 -20.70 15.15 0.44
CA ASP A 437 -19.43 15.46 -0.21
C ASP A 437 -18.61 14.19 -0.58
N PHE A 438 -18.81 13.09 0.15
CA PHE A 438 -18.15 11.79 -0.08
C PHE A 438 -19.01 10.79 -0.88
N ASP A 439 -20.27 11.10 -1.16
CA ASP A 439 -21.28 10.10 -1.54
C ASP A 439 -21.24 8.86 -0.62
N LEU A 440 -21.25 9.13 0.69
CA LEU A 440 -20.86 8.14 1.69
C LEU A 440 -21.78 6.91 1.70
N GLU A 441 -23.02 7.05 1.25
CA GLU A 441 -24.00 5.96 1.12
C GLU A 441 -23.54 4.88 0.13
N ASN A 442 -22.80 5.26 -0.92
CA ASN A 442 -22.32 4.35 -1.94
C ASN A 442 -20.83 4.03 -1.79
N THR A 443 -20.05 4.92 -1.18
CA THR A 443 -18.58 4.79 -1.13
C THR A 443 -18.05 4.19 0.17
N LEU A 444 -18.78 4.31 1.29
CA LEU A 444 -18.32 3.80 2.57
C LEU A 444 -18.54 2.29 2.68
N SER A 445 -17.45 1.57 2.86
CA SER A 445 -17.49 0.16 3.23
C SER A 445 -17.29 0.01 4.73
N ILE A 446 -18.30 -0.46 5.45
CA ILE A 446 -18.16 -0.87 6.85
C ILE A 446 -17.64 -2.32 6.90
N ASN A 447 -16.64 -2.58 7.75
CA ASN A 447 -15.97 -3.87 7.86
C ASN A 447 -16.28 -4.56 9.21
N ASP A 448 -15.27 -4.76 10.05
CA ASP A 448 -15.41 -5.38 11.37
C ASP A 448 -15.47 -4.31 12.46
N VAL A 449 -16.08 -4.66 13.58
CA VAL A 449 -16.15 -3.83 14.78
C VAL A 449 -15.23 -4.41 15.86
N TYR A 450 -14.44 -3.54 16.49
CA TYR A 450 -13.50 -3.91 17.54
C TYR A 450 -13.90 -3.22 18.84
N TYR A 451 -14.17 -4.01 19.86
CA TYR A 451 -14.46 -3.53 21.21
C TYR A 451 -13.18 -3.52 22.03
N TYR A 452 -12.88 -2.37 22.64
CA TYR A 452 -11.77 -2.21 23.56
C TYR A 452 -12.26 -1.72 24.91
N GLU A 453 -11.93 -2.46 25.96
CA GLU A 453 -12.07 -2.05 27.36
C GLU A 453 -10.65 -1.94 27.93
N TYR A 454 -10.32 -0.83 28.59
CA TYR A 454 -8.95 -0.61 29.07
C TYR A 454 -8.77 -0.88 30.56
N LYS A 455 -9.85 -0.77 31.36
CA LYS A 455 -9.83 -0.90 32.82
C LYS A 455 -11.12 -1.60 33.30
N PRO A 456 -11.08 -2.37 34.41
CA PRO A 456 -9.90 -2.77 35.18
C PRO A 456 -9.10 -3.89 34.50
N THR A 457 -9.66 -4.51 33.46
CA THR A 457 -8.99 -5.52 32.62
C THR A 457 -8.98 -5.05 31.18
N HIS A 458 -7.85 -5.23 30.48
CA HIS A 458 -7.78 -4.96 29.05
C HIS A 458 -8.52 -6.06 28.28
N ARG A 459 -9.65 -5.72 27.66
CA ARG A 459 -10.44 -6.61 26.79
C ARG A 459 -10.39 -6.07 25.37
N ASN A 460 -10.11 -6.94 24.40
CA ASN A 460 -10.09 -6.61 22.98
C ASN A 460 -10.80 -7.75 22.23
N GLU A 461 -11.91 -7.42 21.58
CA GLU A 461 -12.75 -8.39 20.90
C GLU A 461 -13.20 -7.89 19.53
N LYS A 462 -13.34 -8.83 18.60
CA LYS A 462 -13.72 -8.57 17.21
C LYS A 462 -15.12 -9.10 16.96
N TYR A 463 -15.95 -8.29 16.32
CA TYR A 463 -17.33 -8.58 15.98
C TYR A 463 -17.61 -8.30 14.50
N ARG A 464 -18.54 -9.07 13.93
CA ARG A 464 -19.08 -8.77 12.60
C ARG A 464 -19.98 -7.53 12.68
N ALA A 465 -19.80 -6.58 11.75
CA ALA A 465 -20.63 -5.39 11.70
C ALA A 465 -22.10 -5.70 11.35
N ASP A 466 -22.99 -4.91 11.93
CA ASP A 466 -24.37 -4.75 11.50
C ASP A 466 -24.42 -3.38 10.80
N GLU A 467 -24.10 -3.39 9.50
CA GLU A 467 -23.80 -2.18 8.74
C GLU A 467 -24.95 -1.18 8.79
N LYS A 468 -26.19 -1.66 8.65
CA LYS A 468 -27.38 -0.81 8.72
C LYS A 468 -27.54 -0.17 10.10
N TYR A 469 -27.40 -0.96 11.17
CA TYR A 469 -27.52 -0.43 12.53
C TYR A 469 -26.45 0.63 12.83
N ILE A 470 -25.21 0.37 12.42
CA ILE A 470 -24.09 1.30 12.57
C ILE A 470 -24.36 2.59 11.79
N TRP A 471 -24.78 2.46 10.53
CA TRP A 471 -25.12 3.60 9.68
C TRP A 471 -26.21 4.47 10.32
N ASP A 472 -27.35 3.87 10.69
CA ASP A 472 -28.46 4.60 11.29
C ASP A 472 -28.05 5.28 12.62
N THR A 473 -27.16 4.67 13.40
CA THR A 473 -26.70 5.19 14.69
C THR A 473 -25.72 6.36 14.54
N ILE A 474 -24.75 6.24 13.63
CA ILE A 474 -23.64 7.19 13.47
C ILE A 474 -23.99 8.31 12.49
N PHE A 475 -24.61 7.96 11.36
CA PHE A 475 -24.86 8.85 10.23
C PHE A 475 -26.33 9.23 10.07
N GLY A 476 -27.25 8.64 10.85
CA GLY A 476 -28.69 8.88 10.72
C GLY A 476 -29.16 10.28 11.11
N ASP A 477 -28.37 11.03 11.89
CA ASP A 477 -28.66 12.43 12.22
C ASP A 477 -27.71 13.37 11.48
N ARG A 478 -28.20 13.88 10.35
CA ARG A 478 -27.43 14.70 9.40
C ARG A 478 -27.11 16.10 9.92
N ASP A 479 -27.86 16.58 10.92
CA ASP A 479 -27.75 17.95 11.43
C ASP A 479 -26.66 18.11 12.51
N ILE A 480 -26.08 17.00 12.98
CA ILE A 480 -25.00 17.02 13.95
C ILE A 480 -23.81 17.81 13.38
N SER A 481 -23.39 18.83 14.13
CA SER A 481 -22.22 19.63 13.79
C SER A 481 -20.93 18.86 14.01
N THR A 482 -19.97 19.07 13.12
CA THR A 482 -18.65 18.47 13.18
C THR A 482 -17.61 19.49 13.65
N SER A 483 -16.53 19.00 14.24
CA SER A 483 -15.37 19.79 14.63
C SER A 483 -14.11 19.15 14.05
N SER A 484 -13.34 19.94 13.29
CA SER A 484 -12.03 19.55 12.75
C SER A 484 -10.97 20.45 13.38
N ASN A 485 -10.06 19.89 14.18
CA ASN A 485 -9.01 20.64 14.84
C ASN A 485 -7.64 20.03 14.52
N PHE A 486 -6.68 20.90 14.24
CA PHE A 486 -5.30 20.55 13.87
C PHE A 486 -4.57 19.74 14.95
N ASP A 487 -4.96 19.94 16.22
CA ASP A 487 -4.28 19.37 17.38
C ASP A 487 -4.99 18.13 17.94
N ASP A 488 -6.10 17.67 17.33
CA ASP A 488 -6.91 16.55 17.81
C ASP A 488 -6.33 15.21 17.35
N TYR A 489 -5.12 14.88 17.82
CA TYR A 489 -4.68 13.49 17.86
C TYR A 489 -5.58 12.71 18.83
N THR A 490 -5.79 11.41 18.59
CA THR A 490 -6.69 10.59 19.44
C THR A 490 -6.39 10.67 20.95
N GLN A 491 -5.16 11.04 21.33
CA GLN A 491 -4.73 11.25 22.71
C GLN A 491 -5.01 12.65 23.28
N SER A 492 -5.28 13.67 22.47
CA SER A 492 -5.50 15.07 22.88
C SER A 492 -6.96 15.52 22.84
N ILE A 493 -7.90 14.67 22.39
CA ILE A 493 -9.35 14.96 22.43
C ILE A 493 -9.80 15.12 23.89
N SER A 494 -9.85 16.37 24.35
CA SER A 494 -10.09 16.76 25.75
C SER A 494 -11.45 16.29 26.31
N GLN A 495 -12.40 16.01 25.43
CA GLN A 495 -13.75 15.59 25.78
C GLN A 495 -13.78 14.13 26.27
N ILE A 496 -12.77 13.31 25.96
CA ILE A 496 -12.75 11.89 26.30
C ILE A 496 -12.30 11.69 27.75
N ASP A 497 -13.21 11.19 28.59
CA ASP A 497 -12.88 10.74 29.93
C ASP A 497 -12.20 9.35 29.88
N ARG A 498 -10.91 9.28 30.22
CA ARG A 498 -10.11 8.04 30.25
C ARG A 498 -9.89 7.50 31.66
N THR A 499 -10.79 7.84 32.59
CA THR A 499 -10.77 7.32 33.97
C THR A 499 -11.27 5.87 34.03
N GLU A 500 -11.73 5.37 35.18
CA GLU A 500 -12.03 3.94 35.39
C GLU A 500 -13.07 3.41 34.37
N ASN A 501 -12.96 2.14 33.97
CA ASN A 501 -13.88 1.42 33.06
C ASN A 501 -14.09 2.02 31.65
N TYR A 502 -13.14 2.82 31.18
CA TYR A 502 -13.16 3.39 29.84
C TYR A 502 -13.15 2.32 28.75
N CYS A 503 -14.13 2.42 27.83
CA CYS A 503 -14.23 1.58 26.63
C CYS A 503 -14.47 2.41 25.36
N ILE A 504 -14.08 1.83 24.22
CA ILE A 504 -14.30 2.36 22.87
C ILE A 504 -14.72 1.25 21.92
N LEU A 505 -15.51 1.62 20.92
CA LEU A 505 -15.66 0.82 19.70
C LEU A 505 -14.84 1.45 18.59
N GLU A 506 -14.06 0.63 17.89
CA GLU A 506 -13.45 1.00 16.62
C GLU A 506 -14.15 0.24 15.49
N ILE A 507 -14.74 0.99 14.57
CA ILE A 507 -15.41 0.44 13.39
C ILE A 507 -14.45 0.59 12.23
N GLY A 508 -13.97 -0.53 11.70
CA GLY A 508 -13.10 -0.54 10.54
C GLY A 508 -13.89 -0.18 9.29
N CYS A 509 -13.39 0.76 8.51
CA CYS A 509 -14.02 1.25 7.29
C CYS A 509 -13.02 1.35 6.13
N ASP A 510 -13.53 1.30 4.89
CA ASP A 510 -12.79 1.62 3.67
C ASP A 510 -13.49 2.71 2.85
N LEU A 511 -12.70 3.54 2.19
CA LEU A 511 -13.08 4.53 1.18
C LEU A 511 -12.20 4.30 -0.04
N GLN A 512 -12.65 3.40 -0.90
CA GLN A 512 -11.84 2.82 -1.97
C GLN A 512 -11.40 3.87 -3.00
N PHE A 513 -12.27 4.82 -3.34
CA PHE A 513 -11.96 5.87 -4.31
C PHE A 513 -10.82 6.81 -3.84
N LEU A 514 -10.59 6.90 -2.52
CA LEU A 514 -9.47 7.64 -1.93
C LEU A 514 -8.24 6.76 -1.66
N GLY A 515 -8.29 5.47 -2.02
CA GLY A 515 -7.24 4.51 -1.67
C GLY A 515 -7.09 4.31 -0.15
N ARG A 516 -8.11 4.68 0.63
CA ARG A 516 -8.09 4.57 2.09
C ARG A 516 -8.73 3.26 2.51
N TYR A 517 -7.92 2.37 3.05
CA TYR A 517 -8.38 1.07 3.54
C TYR A 517 -8.12 0.97 5.04
N SER A 518 -9.05 0.36 5.76
CA SER A 518 -8.95 0.04 7.19
C SER A 518 -8.74 1.25 8.10
N PHE A 519 -9.35 2.39 7.77
CA PHE A 519 -9.42 3.51 8.70
C PHE A 519 -10.50 3.23 9.77
N ALA A 520 -10.41 3.89 10.92
CA ALA A 520 -11.28 3.60 12.06
C ALA A 520 -12.20 4.78 12.35
N ILE A 521 -13.50 4.49 12.49
CA ILE A 521 -14.44 5.36 13.19
C ILE A 521 -14.46 4.91 14.66
N LYS A 522 -14.00 5.77 15.55
CA LYS A 522 -13.93 5.49 16.99
C LYS A 522 -15.14 6.10 17.68
N VAL A 523 -15.90 5.28 18.41
CA VAL A 523 -17.02 5.71 19.24
C VAL A 523 -16.64 5.57 20.70
N TYR A 524 -16.67 6.67 21.42
CA TYR A 524 -16.35 6.76 22.83
C TYR A 524 -17.64 6.67 23.66
N GLN A 525 -17.55 6.09 24.86
CA GLN A 525 -18.70 5.88 25.75
C GLN A 525 -19.49 7.16 26.06
N ASN A 526 -18.83 8.32 26.05
CA ASN A 526 -19.47 9.60 26.31
C ASN A 526 -20.23 10.18 25.10
N GLY A 527 -20.37 9.46 23.98
CA GLY A 527 -21.06 9.96 22.79
C GLY A 527 -20.17 10.66 21.76
N THR A 528 -18.89 10.86 22.06
CA THR A 528 -17.94 11.42 21.08
C THR A 528 -17.63 10.38 20.01
N VAL A 529 -17.59 10.81 18.75
CA VAL A 529 -17.13 10.02 17.62
C VAL A 529 -15.93 10.72 16.99
N PHE A 530 -14.89 9.96 16.67
CA PHE A 530 -13.72 10.43 15.94
C PHE A 530 -13.55 9.63 14.66
N THR A 531 -13.20 10.28 13.56
CA THR A 531 -12.80 9.63 12.32
C THR A 531 -11.62 10.34 11.67
N ASN A 532 -10.72 9.58 11.09
CA ASN A 532 -9.63 10.05 10.23
C ASN A 532 -9.97 9.89 8.73
N MET A 533 -11.25 9.88 8.38
CA MET A 533 -11.72 9.90 6.99
C MET A 533 -11.22 11.14 6.22
N VAL A 534 -11.13 12.28 6.90
CA VAL A 534 -10.48 13.50 6.40
C VAL A 534 -9.06 13.61 6.97
N GLU A 535 -8.15 14.29 6.26
CA GLU A 535 -6.73 14.34 6.65
C GLU A 535 -6.49 14.88 8.06
N ARG A 536 -7.31 15.83 8.49
CA ARG A 536 -7.11 16.55 9.75
C ARG A 536 -7.87 15.94 10.92
N GLY A 537 -8.50 14.78 10.70
CA GLY A 537 -9.45 14.21 11.66
C GLY A 537 -10.72 15.06 11.79
N THR A 538 -11.82 14.39 12.11
CA THR A 538 -13.09 15.04 12.43
C THR A 538 -13.71 14.37 13.64
N THR A 539 -14.27 15.18 14.54
CA THR A 539 -15.06 14.74 15.67
C THR A 539 -16.50 15.24 15.58
N PHE A 540 -17.42 14.48 16.15
CA PHE A 540 -18.83 14.86 16.31
C PHE A 540 -19.45 14.09 17.49
N HIS A 541 -20.68 14.42 17.87
CA HIS A 541 -21.31 13.87 19.08
C HIS A 541 -22.70 13.30 18.80
N ILE A 542 -22.87 11.98 18.98
CA ILE A 542 -24.11 11.24 18.68
C ILE A 542 -25.03 11.03 19.89
N SER A 543 -24.73 11.65 21.04
CA SER A 543 -25.26 11.39 22.38
C SER A 543 -24.66 10.18 23.10
N GLU A 544 -24.59 10.28 24.43
CA GLU A 544 -24.12 9.21 25.32
C GLU A 544 -25.00 7.96 25.24
N GLU A 545 -26.33 8.13 25.16
CA GLU A 545 -27.29 7.01 25.06
C GLU A 545 -27.04 6.18 23.80
N LYS A 546 -26.97 6.81 22.62
CA LYS A 546 -26.69 6.08 21.36
C LYS A 546 -25.33 5.40 21.37
N ALA A 547 -24.31 6.04 21.94
CA ALA A 547 -22.99 5.43 22.04
C ALA A 547 -22.99 4.21 22.97
N GLN A 548 -23.67 4.29 24.12
CA GLN A 548 -23.81 3.17 25.04
C GLN A 548 -24.59 2.02 24.40
N GLU A 549 -25.72 2.28 23.73
CA GLU A 549 -26.47 1.25 23.00
C GLU A 549 -25.63 0.54 21.94
N LEU A 550 -24.82 1.30 21.20
CA LEU A 550 -23.90 0.75 20.20
C LEU A 550 -22.80 -0.10 20.86
N ILE A 551 -22.19 0.38 21.95
CA ILE A 551 -21.18 -0.35 22.73
C ILE A 551 -21.76 -1.64 23.30
N GLU A 552 -22.95 -1.59 23.89
CA GLU A 552 -23.61 -2.74 24.49
C GLU A 552 -23.86 -3.84 23.46
N LYS A 553 -24.36 -3.49 22.27
CA LYS A 553 -24.57 -4.42 21.15
C LYS A 553 -23.32 -5.24 20.80
N TYR A 554 -22.13 -4.64 20.95
CA TYR A 554 -20.83 -5.24 20.62
C TYR A 554 -19.96 -5.53 21.85
N SER A 555 -20.56 -5.68 23.03
CA SER A 555 -19.82 -6.01 24.27
C SER A 555 -20.27 -7.35 24.90
N SER A 556 -21.42 -7.88 24.45
CA SER A 556 -22.16 -8.94 25.16
C SER A 556 -22.43 -10.22 24.35
N GLN A 557 -21.74 -10.48 23.23
CA GLN A 557 -21.85 -11.79 22.58
C GLN A 557 -20.74 -12.72 23.07
N SER A 558 -21.06 -13.50 24.12
CA SER A 558 -20.33 -14.70 24.53
C SER A 558 -20.81 -15.93 23.76
#